data_AF-A0A7C6M2G1-F1
#
_entry.id   AF-A0A7C6M2G1-F1
#
_cell.length_a   1.000
_cell.length_b   1.000
_cell.length_c   1.000
_cell.angle_alpha   90.00
_cell.angle_beta   90.00
_cell.angle_gamma   90.00
#
_symmetry.space_group_name_H-M   'P 1'
#
loop_
_entity.id
_entity.type
_entity.pdbx_description
1 polymer ?
#
loop_
_entity_poly.entity_id
_entity_poly.type
_entity_poly.pdbx_seq_one_letter_code
_entity_poly.pdbx_strand_id
1 'polypeptide(L)'
;YIEWQFESDNVEDIEMLPIMRTDITLRSENRKIIIDTKYYKEAFQTRYDKQKINSSNLYQLFSYLNNQVTDSEITRNCEGILLYPSIRDDFMYSYKYKNHKIRVMSINLNQNWQKIETDLSNIVA
;
A
#
# COMPACT_ATOMS: atom_id res chain seq x y z
N TYR A 1 -3.79 -5.60 12.78
CA TYR A 1 -3.98 -4.15 12.61
C TYR A 1 -2.67 -3.49 12.99
N ILE A 2 -2.46 -2.23 12.58
CA ILE A 2 -1.29 -1.43 12.98
C ILE A 2 -1.78 -0.47 14.07
N GLU A 3 -0.99 -0.28 15.12
CA GLU A 3 -1.31 0.66 16.19
C GLU A 3 -0.81 2.06 15.83
N TRP A 4 -1.59 3.08 16.16
CA TRP A 4 -1.12 4.46 16.07
C TRP A 4 0.01 4.67 17.08
N GLN A 5 1.03 5.41 16.67
CA GLN A 5 2.15 5.81 17.52
C GLN A 5 1.91 7.18 18.17
N PHE A 6 0.64 7.58 18.33
CA PHE A 6 0.29 8.83 19.00
C PHE A 6 0.35 8.64 20.51
N GLU A 7 0.84 9.65 21.20
CA GLU A 7 0.90 9.71 22.66
C GLU A 7 -0.16 10.71 23.14
N SER A 8 -0.90 10.36 24.19
CA SER A 8 -1.83 11.27 24.88
C SER A 8 -1.81 10.96 26.38
N ASP A 9 -1.95 12.00 27.19
CA ASP A 9 -2.13 11.89 28.65
C ASP A 9 -3.56 11.42 29.01
N ASN A 10 -4.51 11.48 28.08
CA ASN A 10 -5.87 11.02 28.25
C ASN A 10 -6.14 9.73 27.44
N VAL A 11 -6.54 8.67 28.14
CA VAL A 11 -6.85 7.36 27.53
C VAL A 11 -8.05 7.46 26.57
N GLU A 12 -9.05 8.29 26.90
CA GLU A 12 -10.25 8.43 26.05
C GLU A 12 -9.90 8.99 24.66
N ASP A 13 -8.88 9.84 24.54
CA ASP A 13 -8.44 10.39 23.26
C ASP A 13 -7.85 9.31 22.34
N ILE A 14 -7.13 8.34 22.91
CA ILE A 14 -6.56 7.21 22.17
C ILE A 14 -7.68 6.29 21.65
N GLU A 15 -8.74 6.10 22.44
CA GLU A 15 -9.90 5.28 22.05
C GLU A 15 -10.70 5.89 20.89
N MET A 16 -10.61 7.21 20.67
CA MET A 16 -11.24 7.89 19.53
C MET A 16 -10.50 7.68 18.21
N LEU A 17 -9.28 7.12 18.23
CA LEU A 17 -8.50 6.93 17.01
C LEU A 17 -9.10 5.82 16.12
N PRO A 18 -9.15 6.04 14.79
CA PRO A 18 -9.65 5.02 13.87
C PRO A 18 -8.68 3.84 13.81
N ILE A 19 -9.20 2.62 13.59
CA ILE A 19 -8.36 1.43 13.47
C ILE A 19 -7.60 1.44 12.13
N MET A 20 -6.27 1.30 12.16
CA MET A 20 -5.48 1.05 10.95
C MET A 20 -5.52 -0.44 10.57
N ARG A 21 -6.52 -0.81 9.77
CA ARG A 21 -6.66 -2.15 9.19
C ARG A 21 -6.15 -2.15 7.75
N THR A 22 -5.04 -2.85 7.51
CA THR A 22 -4.52 -3.12 6.16
C THR A 22 -5.41 -4.13 5.45
N ASP A 23 -5.55 -4.04 4.12
CA ASP A 23 -6.18 -5.09 3.33
C ASP A 23 -5.35 -6.38 3.40
N ILE A 24 -4.05 -6.28 3.10
CA ILE A 24 -3.14 -7.43 3.05
C ILE A 24 -1.81 -7.03 3.70
N THR A 25 -1.32 -7.90 4.58
CA THR A 25 0.05 -7.83 5.10
C THR A 25 0.71 -9.19 4.88
N LEU A 26 1.84 -9.19 4.18
CA LEU A 26 2.68 -10.36 3.98
C LEU A 26 3.94 -10.21 4.81
N ARG A 27 4.38 -11.29 5.46
CA ARG A 27 5.58 -11.30 6.30
C ARG A 27 6.33 -12.60 6.13
N SER A 28 7.63 -12.48 5.90
CA SER A 28 8.63 -13.55 6.00
C SER A 28 9.66 -13.20 7.06
N GLU A 29 10.69 -14.04 7.21
CA GLU A 29 11.81 -13.80 8.12
C GLU A 29 12.63 -12.55 7.77
N ASN A 30 12.61 -12.09 6.51
CA ASN A 30 13.46 -11.00 6.03
C ASN A 30 12.70 -9.88 5.30
N ARG A 31 11.38 -10.04 5.08
CA ARG A 31 10.58 -9.10 4.28
C ARG A 31 9.20 -8.90 4.90
N LYS A 32 8.73 -7.65 4.88
CA LYS A 32 7.35 -7.30 5.21
C LYS A 32 6.78 -6.42 4.11
N ILE A 33 5.60 -6.77 3.64
CA ILE A 33 4.89 -6.05 2.57
C ILE A 33 3.49 -5.70 3.09
N ILE A 34 3.10 -4.44 2.94
CA ILE A 34 1.72 -3.99 3.15
C ILE A 34 1.15 -3.64 1.79
N ILE A 35 0.03 -4.28 1.43
CA ILE A 35 -0.67 -4.04 0.17
C ILE A 35 -2.04 -3.45 0.50
N ASP A 36 -2.35 -2.33 -0.13
CA ASP A 36 -3.65 -1.67 -0.08
C ASP A 36 -4.24 -1.68 -1.49
N THR A 37 -5.41 -2.31 -1.61
CA THR A 37 -6.05 -2.58 -2.90
C THR A 37 -7.17 -1.59 -3.14
N LYS A 38 -7.28 -1.10 -4.38
CA LYS A 38 -8.22 -0.03 -4.70
C LYS A 38 -8.97 -0.33 -5.97
N TYR A 39 -10.28 -0.51 -5.88
CA TYR A 39 -11.15 -0.80 -7.02
C TYR A 39 -11.83 0.49 -7.52
N TYR A 40 -11.27 1.08 -8.58
CA TYR A 40 -11.86 2.23 -9.27
C TYR A 40 -12.00 1.93 -10.76
N LYS A 41 -12.96 2.59 -11.41
CA LYS A 41 -13.12 2.53 -12.87
C LYS A 41 -11.93 3.18 -13.61
N GLU A 42 -11.28 4.16 -12.99
CA GLU A 42 -10.04 4.80 -13.46
C GLU A 42 -9.05 4.87 -12.28
N ALA A 43 -7.84 4.32 -12.45
CA ALA A 43 -6.84 4.24 -11.38
C ALA A 43 -6.19 5.59 -11.04
N PHE A 44 -6.26 6.56 -11.96
CA PHE A 44 -5.70 7.90 -11.79
C PHE A 44 -6.80 8.95 -11.69
N GLN A 45 -6.52 10.00 -10.93
CA GLN A 45 -7.33 11.22 -11.00
C GLN A 45 -6.73 12.13 -12.08
N THR A 46 -7.57 12.56 -13.02
CA THR A 46 -7.20 13.57 -14.01
C THR A 46 -7.29 14.95 -13.38
N ARG A 47 -6.15 15.63 -13.19
CA ARG A 47 -6.10 17.02 -12.75
C ARG A 47 -5.14 17.79 -13.64
N TYR A 48 -5.65 18.78 -14.38
CA TYR A 48 -4.87 19.61 -15.32
C TYR A 48 -4.06 18.77 -16.34
N ASP A 49 -4.74 17.86 -17.04
CA ASP A 49 -4.19 17.01 -18.12
C ASP A 49 -3.06 16.04 -17.72
N LYS A 50 -2.78 15.88 -16.42
CA LYS A 50 -1.83 14.88 -15.91
C LYS A 50 -2.54 13.88 -14.99
N GLN A 51 -2.39 12.60 -15.31
CA GLN A 51 -2.78 11.50 -14.44
C GLN A 51 -1.88 11.50 -13.20
N LYS A 52 -2.48 11.60 -12.02
CA LYS A 52 -1.77 11.55 -10.73
C LYS A 52 -2.32 10.43 -9.85
N ILE A 53 -1.44 9.87 -9.03
CA ILE A 53 -1.80 8.92 -7.97
C ILE A 53 -2.82 9.59 -7.04
N ASN A 54 -3.87 8.85 -6.67
CA ASN A 54 -4.85 9.32 -5.70
C ASN A 54 -4.18 9.57 -4.34
N SER A 55 -4.21 10.83 -3.92
CA SER A 55 -3.56 11.28 -2.68
C SER A 55 -4.08 10.59 -1.43
N SER A 56 -5.40 10.34 -1.33
CA SER A 56 -5.99 9.66 -0.16
C SER A 56 -5.43 8.26 0.03
N ASN A 57 -5.28 7.50 -1.07
CA ASN A 57 -4.75 6.14 -1.02
C ASN A 57 -3.27 6.16 -0.63
N LEU A 58 -2.51 7.10 -1.21
CA LEU A 58 -1.10 7.27 -0.86
C LEU A 58 -0.93 7.66 0.61
N TYR A 59 -1.75 8.57 1.13
CA TYR A 59 -1.69 8.99 2.54
C TYR A 59 -2.04 7.83 3.48
N GLN A 60 -3.04 7.02 3.13
CA GLN A 60 -3.40 5.84 3.91
C GLN A 60 -2.28 4.79 3.93
N LEU A 61 -1.71 4.43 2.78
CA LEU A 61 -0.57 3.51 2.75
C LEU A 61 0.62 4.08 3.53
N PHE A 62 0.87 5.38 3.40
CA PHE A 62 1.96 6.05 4.07
C PHE A 62 1.77 6.10 5.58
N SER A 63 0.54 6.27 6.10
CA SER A 63 0.27 6.18 7.53
C SER A 63 0.56 4.79 8.07
N TYR A 64 0.23 3.73 7.32
CA TYR A 64 0.59 2.35 7.69
C TYR A 64 2.10 2.15 7.78
N LEU A 65 2.84 2.60 6.75
CA LEU A 65 4.30 2.43 6.71
C LEU A 65 5.01 3.13 7.86
N ASN A 66 4.58 4.34 8.23
CA ASN A 66 5.19 5.08 9.34
C ASN A 66 4.85 4.49 10.70
N ASN A 67 3.59 4.11 10.93
CA ASN A 67 3.16 3.65 12.25
C ASN A 67 3.55 2.18 12.55
N GLN A 68 3.86 1.37 11.54
CA GLN A 68 4.28 -0.02 11.76
C GLN A 68 5.76 -0.18 12.11
N VAL A 69 6.56 0.89 12.08
CA VAL A 69 8.01 0.83 12.30
C VAL A 69 8.29 0.44 13.76
N THR A 70 9.26 -0.45 13.94
CA THR A 70 9.79 -0.86 15.24
C THR A 70 11.33 -0.91 15.15
N ASP A 71 12.00 -1.36 16.21
CA ASP A 71 13.46 -1.54 16.21
C ASP A 71 13.97 -2.67 15.29
N SER A 72 13.07 -3.41 14.65
CA SER A 72 13.45 -4.47 13.71
C SER A 72 13.80 -3.92 12.33
N GLU A 73 14.80 -4.54 11.68
CA GLU A 73 15.20 -4.16 10.33
C GLU A 73 14.09 -4.44 9.30
N ILE A 74 13.30 -5.50 9.51
CA ILE A 74 12.19 -5.89 8.63
C ILE A 74 11.11 -4.80 8.57
N THR A 75 10.76 -4.21 9.72
CA THR A 75 9.77 -3.13 9.76
C THR A 75 10.34 -1.83 9.21
N ARG A 76 11.61 -1.49 9.48
CA ARG A 76 12.27 -0.33 8.86
C ARG A 76 12.38 -0.40 7.33
N ASN A 77 12.47 -1.60 6.77
CA ASN A 77 12.52 -1.83 5.32
C ASN A 77 11.18 -2.29 4.74
N CYS A 78 10.07 -2.13 5.47
CA CYS A 78 8.76 -2.59 5.00
C CYS A 78 8.39 -1.97 3.65
N GLU A 79 7.96 -2.81 2.70
CA GLU A 79 7.49 -2.40 1.39
C GLU A 79 5.99 -2.06 1.43
N GLY A 80 5.61 -0.94 0.83
CA GLY A 80 4.21 -0.56 0.63
C GLY A 80 3.82 -0.69 -0.82
N ILE A 81 2.63 -1.24 -1.09
CA ILE A 81 2.10 -1.40 -2.46
C ILE A 81 0.68 -0.84 -2.52
N LEU A 82 0.43 0.10 -3.43
CA LEU A 82 -0.91 0.40 -3.90
C LEU A 82 -1.18 -0.43 -5.16
N LEU A 83 -2.20 -1.27 -5.12
CA LEU A 83 -2.57 -2.15 -6.23
C LEU A 83 -3.94 -1.77 -6.78
N TYR A 84 -3.98 -1.50 -8.09
CA TYR A 84 -5.20 -1.13 -8.81
C TYR A 84 -5.54 -2.17 -9.87
N PRO A 85 -6.82 -2.47 -10.13
CA PRO A 85 -7.19 -3.22 -11.33
C PRO A 85 -7.02 -2.32 -12.57
N SER A 86 -6.54 -2.88 -13.66
CA SER A 86 -6.55 -2.27 -15.00
C SER A 86 -7.29 -3.18 -15.98
N ILE A 87 -7.78 -2.59 -17.07
CA ILE A 87 -8.44 -3.31 -18.17
C ILE A 87 -7.66 -3.15 -19.49
N ARG A 88 -6.87 -2.07 -19.63
CA ARG A 88 -6.16 -1.73 -20.87
C ARG A 88 -4.74 -1.23 -20.63
N ASP A 89 -4.59 -0.18 -19.83
CA ASP A 89 -3.31 0.47 -19.63
C ASP A 89 -2.70 0.02 -18.30
N ASP A 90 -1.64 -0.78 -18.41
CA ASP A 90 -0.87 -1.20 -17.25
C ASP A 90 0.16 -0.13 -16.87
N PHE A 91 0.38 0.05 -15.58
CA PHE A 91 1.37 0.97 -15.06
C PHE A 91 2.09 0.40 -13.86
N MET A 92 3.31 0.89 -13.66
CA MET A 92 4.12 0.57 -12.51
C MET A 92 5.02 1.76 -12.18
N TYR A 93 4.92 2.23 -10.95
CA TYR A 93 5.80 3.25 -10.39
C TYR A 93 6.46 2.72 -9.13
N SER A 94 7.70 3.12 -8.92
CA SER A 94 8.49 2.75 -7.75
C SER A 94 9.14 3.98 -7.15
N TYR A 95 8.99 4.14 -5.85
CA TYR A 95 9.52 5.23 -5.05
C TYR A 95 10.26 4.67 -3.85
N LYS A 96 11.06 5.52 -3.21
CA LYS A 96 11.75 5.21 -1.96
C LYS A 96 11.55 6.35 -0.98
N TYR A 97 11.16 6.02 0.25
CA TYR A 97 11.10 6.96 1.37
C TYR A 97 11.86 6.35 2.55
N LYS A 98 12.98 6.97 2.93
CA LYS A 98 13.96 6.36 3.84
C LYS A 98 14.31 4.95 3.35
N ASN A 99 14.03 3.92 4.15
CA ASN A 99 14.27 2.52 3.83
C ASN A 99 13.03 1.80 3.26
N HIS A 100 11.88 2.46 3.22
CA HIS A 100 10.66 1.89 2.65
C HIS A 100 10.69 1.99 1.12
N LYS A 101 10.48 0.84 0.46
CA LYS A 101 10.13 0.79 -0.97
C LYS A 101 8.62 0.99 -1.10
N ILE A 102 8.20 1.89 -1.98
CA ILE A 102 6.78 2.16 -2.22
C ILE A 102 6.50 1.91 -3.69
N ARG A 103 5.61 0.96 -4.00
CA ARG A 103 5.15 0.68 -5.36
C ARG A 103 3.72 1.11 -5.56
N VAL A 104 3.42 1.62 -6.74
CA VAL A 104 2.07 1.93 -7.17
C VAL A 104 1.90 1.32 -8.55
N MET A 105 1.06 0.30 -8.65
CA MET A 105 0.99 -0.52 -9.85
C MET A 105 -0.43 -1.01 -10.14
N SER A 106 -0.67 -1.36 -11.40
CA SER A 106 -1.90 -2.02 -11.80
C SER A 106 -1.70 -3.51 -12.04
N ILE A 107 -2.81 -4.25 -11.98
CA ILE A 107 -2.92 -5.61 -12.47
C ILE A 107 -4.06 -5.71 -13.47
N ASN A 108 -3.76 -6.21 -14.67
CA ASN A 108 -4.77 -6.42 -15.67
C ASN A 108 -5.67 -7.59 -15.27
N LEU A 109 -6.93 -7.32 -14.96
CA LEU A 109 -7.91 -8.37 -14.62
C LEU A 109 -8.73 -8.83 -15.84
N ASN A 110 -8.55 -8.19 -17.00
CA ASN A 110 -9.20 -8.53 -18.26
C ASN A 110 -8.32 -9.46 -19.11
N GLN A 111 -7.72 -10.45 -18.46
CA GLN A 111 -6.90 -11.47 -19.11
C GLN A 111 -7.24 -12.85 -18.55
N ASN A 112 -6.67 -13.90 -19.14
CA ASN A 112 -6.85 -15.27 -18.69
C ASN A 112 -6.33 -15.45 -17.24
N TRP A 113 -7.05 -16.20 -16.40
CA TRP A 113 -6.81 -16.25 -14.95
C TRP A 113 -5.43 -16.77 -14.57
N GLN A 114 -4.83 -17.66 -15.36
CA GLN A 114 -3.46 -18.16 -15.12
C GLN A 114 -2.42 -17.03 -15.22
N LYS A 115 -2.66 -16.04 -16.10
CA LYS A 115 -1.81 -14.85 -16.19
C LYS A 115 -2.03 -13.92 -15.01
N ILE A 116 -3.28 -13.75 -14.56
CA ILE A 116 -3.59 -12.96 -13.35
C ILE A 116 -2.85 -13.55 -12.13
N GLU A 117 -2.90 -14.87 -11.97
CA GLU A 117 -2.18 -15.57 -10.89
C GLU A 117 -0.66 -15.36 -10.99
N THR A 118 -0.11 -15.44 -12.20
CA THR A 118 1.31 -15.20 -12.45
C THR A 118 1.69 -13.76 -12.10
N ASP A 119 0.91 -12.78 -12.55
CA ASP A 119 1.15 -11.36 -12.28
C ASP A 119 1.06 -11.05 -10.78
N LEU A 120 0.05 -11.60 -10.07
CA LEU A 120 -0.06 -11.49 -8.62
C LEU A 120 1.15 -12.09 -7.90
N SER A 121 1.61 -13.26 -8.36
CA SER A 121 2.78 -13.93 -7.79
C SER A 121 4.05 -13.10 -8.00
N ASN A 122 4.22 -12.49 -9.18
CA ASN A 122 5.35 -11.61 -9.50
C ASN A 122 5.37 -10.32 -8.67
N ILE A 123 4.24 -9.86 -8.14
CA ILE A 123 4.22 -8.69 -7.23
C ILE A 123 5.01 -8.99 -5.96
N VAL A 124 4.93 -10.22 -5.45
CA VAL A 124 5.46 -10.62 -4.15
C VAL A 124 6.72 -11.47 -4.24
N ALA A 125 7.12 -11.87 -5.45
CA ALA A 125 8.39 -12.53 -5.73
C ALA A 125 9.61 -11.71 -5.28
#